data_AF-A0A2E8GXK9-F1
#
_entry.id   AF-A0A2E8GXK9-F1
#
_cell.length_a   1.000
_cell.length_b   1.000
_cell.length_c   1.000
_cell.angle_alpha   90.00
_cell.angle_beta   90.00
_cell.angle_gamma   90.00
#
_symmetry.space_group_name_H-M   'P 1'
#
loop_
_entity.id
_entity.type
_entity.pdbx_description
1 polymer ?
#
loop_
_entity_poly.entity_id
_entity_poly.type
_entity_poly.pdbx_seq_one_letter_code
_entity_poly.pdbx_strand_id
1 'polypeptide(L)'
;MDREIKVSVLARWRSVEGHVRGVERMVEEDAYCVDILKQTLAIQGAIEKVNALVLESHLQHCVTTAIRSDDRAERERKISELMDVFRGSGHPKRVPLIPAEIAEMLLAVPAATSDRS
;
A
#
# COMPACT_ATOMS: atom_id res chain seq x y z
N MET A 1 -16.45 -14.03 2.63
CA MET A 1 -15.56 -13.45 3.66
C MET A 1 -16.25 -13.61 4.99
N ASP A 2 -15.56 -14.23 5.94
CA ASP A 2 -16.11 -14.54 7.25
C ASP A 2 -16.37 -13.28 8.09
N ARG A 3 -17.33 -13.39 9.02
CA ARG A 3 -17.79 -12.25 9.84
C ARG A 3 -16.64 -11.64 10.65
N GLU A 4 -15.78 -12.48 11.21
CA GLU A 4 -14.62 -12.05 12.00
C GLU A 4 -13.62 -11.26 11.16
N ILE A 5 -13.22 -11.80 9.99
CA ILE A 5 -12.33 -11.11 9.06
C ILE A 5 -12.95 -9.79 8.60
N LYS A 6 -14.25 -9.76 8.29
CA LYS A 6 -14.95 -8.54 7.89
C LYS A 6 -14.81 -7.43 8.94
N VAL A 7 -15.03 -7.74 10.21
CA VAL A 7 -14.87 -6.77 11.31
C VAL A 7 -13.43 -6.27 11.38
N SER A 8 -12.48 -7.20 11.26
CA SER A 8 -11.03 -6.94 11.31
C SER A 8 -10.55 -6.03 10.17
N VAL A 9 -11.04 -6.25 8.95
CA VAL A 9 -10.76 -5.43 7.75
C VAL A 9 -11.35 -4.03 7.92
N LEU A 10 -12.61 -3.93 8.35
CA LEU A 10 -13.28 -2.63 8.56
C LEU A 10 -12.58 -1.80 9.65
N ALA A 11 -12.15 -2.42 10.74
CA ALA A 11 -11.42 -1.74 11.81
C ALA A 11 -10.11 -1.12 11.30
N ARG A 12 -9.35 -1.85 10.48
CA ARG A 12 -8.10 -1.35 9.89
C ARG A 12 -8.35 -0.23 8.88
N TRP A 13 -9.37 -0.34 8.04
CA TRP A 13 -9.73 0.75 7.13
C TRP A 13 -10.10 2.04 7.86
N ARG A 14 -10.85 1.95 8.97
CA ARG A 14 -11.15 3.13 9.81
C ARG A 14 -9.89 3.75 10.41
N SER A 15 -8.89 2.93 10.76
CA SER A 15 -7.58 3.42 11.21
C SER A 15 -6.84 4.14 10.09
N VAL A 16 -6.79 3.56 8.89
CA VAL A 16 -6.18 4.16 7.70
C VAL A 16 -6.83 5.51 7.38
N GLU A 17 -8.16 5.58 7.41
CA GLU A 17 -8.94 6.81 7.21
C GLU A 17 -8.56 7.89 8.25
N GLY A 18 -8.37 7.50 9.52
CA GLY A 18 -7.88 8.39 10.57
C GLY A 18 -6.47 8.92 10.29
N HIS A 19 -5.57 8.09 9.79
CA HIS A 19 -4.21 8.51 9.41
C HIS A 19 -4.22 9.45 8.21
N VAL A 20 -5.05 9.19 7.19
CA VAL A 20 -5.21 10.07 6.02
C VAL A 20 -5.66 11.46 6.45
N ARG A 21 -6.72 11.55 7.28
CA ARG A 21 -7.14 12.83 7.87
C ARG A 21 -6.04 13.51 8.69
N GLY A 22 -5.18 12.73 9.34
CA GLY A 22 -4.02 13.25 10.06
C GLY A 22 -3.03 13.92 9.13
N VAL A 23 -2.72 13.29 8.00
CA VAL A 23 -1.85 13.86 6.96
C VAL A 23 -2.44 15.13 6.35
N GLU A 24 -3.75 15.16 6.08
CA GLU A 24 -4.44 16.36 5.58
C GLU A 24 -4.22 17.55 6.52
N ARG A 25 -4.45 17.38 7.84
CA ARG A 25 -4.19 18.42 8.83
C ARG A 25 -2.72 18.85 8.88
N MET A 26 -1.79 17.90 8.79
CA MET A 26 -0.36 18.22 8.76
C MET A 26 -0.01 19.12 7.56
N VAL A 27 -0.66 18.92 6.41
CA VAL A 27 -0.46 19.78 5.24
C VAL A 27 -1.08 21.16 5.47
N GLU A 28 -2.30 21.22 6.02
CA GLU A 28 -2.97 22.49 6.35
C GLU A 28 -2.18 23.33 7.38
N GLU A 29 -1.45 22.67 8.28
CA GLU A 29 -0.64 23.28 9.34
C GLU A 29 0.82 23.56 8.91
N ASP A 30 1.14 23.44 7.62
CA ASP A 30 2.50 23.61 7.06
C ASP A 30 3.56 22.76 7.79
N ALA A 31 3.20 21.53 8.20
CA ALA A 31 4.10 20.64 8.91
C ALA A 31 5.33 20.25 8.06
N TYR A 32 6.41 19.89 8.75
CA TYR A 32 7.67 19.55 8.10
C TYR A 32 7.50 18.38 7.10
N CYS A 33 7.93 18.61 5.86
CA CYS A 33 7.70 17.69 4.73
C CYS A 33 8.19 16.26 5.01
N VAL A 34 9.31 16.10 5.72
CA VAL A 34 9.85 14.76 6.05
C VAL A 34 8.92 14.00 6.98
N ASP A 35 8.21 14.69 7.88
CA ASP A 35 7.26 14.03 8.79
C ASP A 35 5.96 13.66 8.07
N ILE A 36 5.50 14.49 7.13
CA ILE A 36 4.40 14.14 6.21
C ILE A 36 4.76 12.87 5.43
N LEU A 37 5.98 12.80 4.88
CA LEU A 37 6.46 11.62 4.16
C LEU A 37 6.50 10.36 5.04
N LYS A 38 6.94 10.47 6.30
CA LYS A 38 6.88 9.32 7.23
C LYS A 38 5.45 8.83 7.45
N GLN A 39 4.48 9.74 7.58
CA GLN A 39 3.08 9.35 7.78
C GLN A 39 2.47 8.72 6.53
N THR A 40 2.76 9.23 5.34
CA THR A 40 2.26 8.63 4.09
C THR A 40 2.85 7.24 3.85
N LEU A 41 4.14 7.02 4.15
CA LEU A 41 4.76 5.69 4.13
C LEU A 41 4.12 4.73 5.15
N ALA A 42 3.78 5.22 6.34
CA ALA A 42 3.07 4.43 7.35
C ALA A 42 1.66 4.01 6.87
N ILE A 43 0.94 4.91 6.19
CA ILE A 43 -0.37 4.63 5.57
C ILE A 43 -0.23 3.54 4.49
N GLN A 44 0.77 3.63 3.62
CA GLN A 44 1.04 2.61 2.60
C GLN A 44 1.24 1.22 3.25
N GLY A 45 2.09 1.13 4.28
CA GLY A 45 2.30 -0.12 5.00
C GLY A 45 1.04 -0.63 5.73
N ALA A 46 0.16 0.26 6.18
CA ALA A 46 -1.13 -0.14 6.75
C ALA A 46 -2.08 -0.71 5.69
N ILE A 47 -2.14 -0.10 4.50
CA ILE A 47 -2.93 -0.59 3.36
C ILE A 47 -2.42 -1.97 2.90
N GLU A 48 -1.10 -2.16 2.82
CA GLU A 48 -0.50 -3.46 2.48
C GLU A 48 -0.96 -4.58 3.43
N LYS A 49 -1.01 -4.30 4.74
CA LYS A 49 -1.52 -5.25 5.75
C LYS A 49 -3.00 -5.57 5.55
N VAL A 50 -3.81 -4.59 5.17
CA VAL A 50 -5.23 -4.81 4.87
C VAL A 50 -5.39 -5.68 3.63
N ASN A 51 -4.63 -5.41 2.56
CA ASN A 51 -4.64 -6.18 1.33
C ASN A 51 -4.24 -7.64 1.58
N ALA A 52 -3.20 -7.87 2.39
CA ALA A 52 -2.77 -9.22 2.78
C ALA A 52 -3.88 -10.00 3.49
N LEU A 53 -4.59 -9.35 4.43
CA LEU A 53 -5.70 -9.97 5.16
C LEU A 53 -6.89 -10.33 4.24
N VAL A 54 -7.23 -9.45 3.30
CA VAL A 54 -8.30 -9.71 2.31
C VAL A 54 -7.91 -10.86 1.39
N LEU A 55 -6.65 -10.89 0.93
CA LEU A 55 -6.12 -11.95 0.09
C LEU A 55 -6.16 -13.30 0.82
N GLU A 56 -5.67 -13.36 2.05
CA GLU A 56 -5.68 -14.58 2.87
C GLU A 56 -7.10 -15.14 3.00
N SER A 57 -8.08 -14.29 3.33
CA SER A 57 -9.48 -14.70 3.43
C SER A 57 -10.06 -15.19 2.09
N HIS A 58 -9.68 -14.55 0.97
CA HIS A 58 -10.10 -15.01 -0.35
C HIS A 58 -9.57 -16.42 -0.66
N LEU A 59 -8.28 -16.68 -0.37
CA LEU A 59 -7.66 -18.00 -0.57
C LEU A 59 -8.30 -19.08 0.32
N GLN A 60 -8.51 -18.77 1.60
CA GLN A 60 -9.07 -19.71 2.58
C GLN A 60 -10.53 -20.07 2.31
N HIS A 61 -11.34 -19.17 1.76
CA HIS A 61 -12.76 -19.44 1.52
C HIS A 61 -13.10 -19.66 0.05
N CYS A 62 -12.87 -18.66 -0.81
CA CYS A 62 -13.36 -18.69 -2.18
C CYS A 62 -12.61 -19.71 -3.04
N VAL A 63 -11.28 -19.72 -2.94
CA VAL A 63 -10.43 -20.63 -3.71
C VAL A 63 -10.51 -22.05 -3.15
N THR A 64 -10.39 -22.23 -1.82
CA THR A 64 -10.51 -23.55 -1.20
C THR A 64 -11.86 -24.22 -1.49
N THR A 65 -12.96 -23.45 -1.48
CA THR A 65 -14.29 -23.98 -1.82
C THR A 65 -14.37 -24.39 -3.29
N ALA A 66 -13.85 -23.58 -4.22
CA ALA A 66 -13.85 -23.94 -5.63
C ALA A 66 -12.96 -25.16 -5.91
N ILE A 67 -11.78 -25.27 -5.28
CA ILE A 67 -10.90 -26.44 -5.45
C ILE A 67 -11.62 -27.74 -5.05
N ARG A 68 -12.49 -27.68 -4.05
CA ARG A 68 -13.29 -28.81 -3.58
C ARG A 68 -14.56 -29.06 -4.39
N SER A 69 -14.96 -28.15 -5.30
CA SER A 69 -16.11 -28.37 -6.18
C SER A 69 -15.69 -29.19 -7.40
N ASP A 70 -16.62 -29.97 -7.96
CA ASP A 70 -16.37 -30.73 -9.21
C ASP A 70 -16.42 -29.83 -10.47
N ASP A 71 -16.82 -28.56 -10.34
CA ASP A 71 -16.89 -27.61 -11.44
C ASP A 71 -15.51 -27.03 -11.77
N ARG A 72 -14.87 -27.61 -12.80
CA ARG A 72 -13.58 -27.15 -13.32
C ARG A 72 -13.62 -25.70 -13.83
N ALA A 73 -14.70 -25.29 -14.47
CA ALA A 73 -14.81 -23.93 -15.02
C ALA A 73 -14.91 -22.90 -13.88
N GLU A 74 -15.60 -23.23 -12.79
CA GLU A 74 -15.64 -22.38 -11.60
C GLU A 74 -14.24 -22.19 -10.98
N ARG A 75 -13.44 -23.26 -10.89
CA ARG A 75 -12.06 -23.19 -10.39
C ARG A 75 -11.18 -22.28 -11.24
N GLU A 76 -11.18 -22.49 -12.56
CA GLU A 76 -10.36 -21.72 -13.49
C GLU A 76 -10.75 -20.23 -13.48
N ARG A 77 -12.06 -19.92 -13.39
CA ARG A 77 -12.54 -18.53 -13.27
C ARG A 77 -12.01 -17.84 -12.01
N LYS A 78 -12.19 -18.42 -10.83
CA LYS A 78 -11.76 -17.77 -9.56
C LYS A 78 -10.25 -17.56 -9.49
N ILE A 79 -9.48 -18.51 -10.01
CA ILE A 79 -8.01 -18.37 -10.08
C ILE A 79 -7.64 -17.26 -11.08
N SER A 80 -8.27 -17.22 -12.26
CA SER A 80 -7.99 -16.18 -13.25
C SER A 80 -8.29 -14.77 -12.72
N GLU A 81 -9.45 -14.58 -12.09
CA GLU A 81 -9.84 -13.30 -11.50
C GLU A 81 -8.79 -12.80 -10.49
N LEU A 82 -8.31 -13.68 -9.61
CA LEU A 82 -7.27 -13.32 -8.66
C LEU A 82 -5.96 -12.95 -9.37
N MET A 83 -5.56 -13.74 -10.37
CA MET A 83 -4.35 -13.47 -11.14
C MET A 83 -4.45 -12.17 -11.94
N ASP A 84 -5.63 -11.78 -12.41
CA ASP A 84 -5.86 -10.52 -13.12
C ASP A 84 -5.65 -9.31 -12.19
N VAL A 85 -6.05 -9.40 -10.92
CA VAL A 85 -5.72 -8.37 -9.93
C VAL A 85 -4.22 -8.17 -9.83
N PHE A 86 -3.41 -9.24 -9.79
CA PHE A 86 -1.95 -9.12 -9.69
C PHE A 86 -1.24 -8.82 -11.01
N ARG A 87 -1.83 -9.15 -12.16
CA ARG A 87 -1.33 -8.75 -13.49
C ARG A 87 -1.59 -7.28 -13.76
N GLY A 88 -2.80 -6.78 -13.47
CA GLY A 88 -3.18 -5.38 -13.63
C GLY A 88 -2.63 -4.46 -12.54
N SER A 89 -2.39 -5.00 -11.35
CA SER A 89 -1.74 -4.31 -10.22
C SER A 89 -0.27 -4.70 -10.08
N GLY A 90 0.39 -5.12 -11.18
CA GLY A 90 1.80 -5.49 -11.19
C GLY A 90 2.57 -4.43 -10.43
N HIS A 91 3.03 -4.81 -9.22
CA HIS A 91 3.59 -4.04 -8.10
C HIS A 91 3.59 -2.51 -8.32
N PRO A 92 3.14 -1.66 -7.36
CA PRO A 92 3.52 -0.25 -7.44
C PRO A 92 5.03 -0.24 -7.68
N LYS A 93 5.46 0.19 -8.87
CA LYS A 93 6.87 0.43 -9.13
C LYS A 93 7.26 1.24 -7.91
N ARG A 94 8.20 0.74 -7.09
CA ARG A 94 8.72 1.53 -5.97
C ARG A 94 8.95 2.89 -6.58
N VAL A 95 8.07 3.85 -6.27
CA VAL A 95 8.18 5.16 -6.90
C VAL A 95 9.56 5.55 -6.44
N PRO A 96 10.52 5.77 -7.36
CA PRO A 96 11.83 6.21 -6.92
C PRO A 96 11.53 7.45 -6.08
N LEU A 97 11.82 7.39 -4.78
CA LEU A 97 11.46 8.42 -3.79
C LEU A 97 12.13 9.77 -4.12
N ILE A 98 12.85 9.81 -5.23
CA ILE A 98 13.57 10.91 -5.81
C ILE A 98 13.25 10.81 -7.32
N PRO A 99 12.41 11.71 -7.87
CA PRO A 99 12.38 11.96 -9.32
C PRO A 99 13.82 12.15 -9.81
N ALA A 100 14.16 11.67 -11.00
CA ALA A 100 15.53 11.80 -11.53
C ALA A 100 16.06 13.24 -11.44
N GLU A 101 15.17 14.22 -11.54
CA GLU A 101 15.48 15.65 -11.41
C GLU A 101 16.02 16.05 -10.02
N ILE A 102 15.58 15.41 -8.93
CA ILE A 102 16.08 15.72 -7.57
C ILE A 102 17.46 15.10 -7.33
N ALA A 103 17.76 13.95 -7.95
CA ALA A 103 19.09 13.33 -7.86
C ALA A 103 20.17 14.18 -8.54
N GLU A 104 19.84 14.77 -9.70
CA GLU A 104 20.70 15.72 -10.40
C GLU A 104 20.91 17.00 -9.57
N MET A 105 19.86 17.51 -8.92
CA MET A 105 19.95 18.70 -8.07
C MET A 105 20.87 18.50 -6.85
N LEU A 106 20.85 17.31 -6.21
CA LEU A 106 21.72 16.97 -5.09
C LEU A 106 23.20 16.80 -5.50
N LEU A 107 23.45 16.32 -6.72
CA LEU A 107 24.81 16.21 -7.28
C LEU A 107 25.35 17.55 -7.79
N ALA A 108 24.47 18.51 -8.07
CA ALA A 108 24.81 19.86 -8.51
C ALA A 108 25.03 20.85 -7.35
N VAL A 109 24.86 20.46 -6.08
CA VAL A 109 25.20 21.31 -4.94
C VAL A 109 26.73 21.35 -4.80
N PRO A 110 27.39 22.49 -5.06
CA PRO A 110 28.83 22.59 -4.82
C PRO A 110 29.09 22.35 -3.33
N ALA A 111 30.06 21.48 -3.01
CA ALA A 111 30.49 21.25 -1.64
C ALA A 111 30.80 22.60 -0.99
N ALA A 112 29.93 23.04 -0.08
CA ALA A 112 30.15 24.25 0.68
C ALA A 112 31.50 24.09 1.39
N THR A 113 32.48 24.88 0.97
CA THR A 113 33.76 25.01 1.66
C THR A 113 33.44 25.48 3.07
N SER A 114 33.60 24.59 4.05
CA SER A 114 33.60 24.97 5.45
C SER A 114 34.89 25.73 5.71
N ASP A 115 34.88 27.02 5.42
CA ASP A 115 35.79 27.97 6.06
C ASP A 115 35.28 28.16 7.49
N ARG A 116 35.82 27.37 8.41
CA ARG A 116 35.84 27.70 9.84
C ARG A 116 37.29 28.03 10.17
N SER A 117 37.44 29.26 10.64
CA SER A 117 38.63 29.87 11.22
C SER A 117 39.40 28.96 12.16
#